data_AF-A0AAQ4QPG7-F1
#
_entry.id   AF-A0AAQ4QPG7-F1
#
_cell.length_a   1.000
_cell.length_b   1.000
_cell.length_c   1.000
_cell.angle_alpha   90.00
_cell.angle_beta   90.00
_cell.angle_gamma   90.00
#
_symmetry.space_group_name_H-M   'P 1'
#
loop_
_entity.id
_entity.type
_entity.pdbx_description
1 polymer ?
#
loop_
_entity_poly.entity_id
_entity_poly.type
_entity_poly.pdbx_seq_one_letter_code
_entity_poly.pdbx_strand_id
1 'polypeptide(L)'
;TSLRSHFKLSHSDRLQTSRKKSCRTITYDEFKVALGELARKKYKEKPGEEAEAEVFQLIEGKAPVIAGVTRAVASPTVSRLTDPTKFTGSHKERFDNTGRGKGKAGRVDMVDTSGYVSGYKHRGSYEKKVNKPTDGKPM
;
A
#
# COMPACT_ATOMS: atom_id res chain seq x y z
N THR A 1 -2.55 -10.85 -42.88
CA THR A 1 -3.70 -10.23 -42.17
C THR A 1 -4.11 -11.12 -41.01
N SER A 2 -3.45 -11.00 -39.86
CA SER A 2 -3.80 -11.79 -38.67
C SER A 2 -4.86 -11.04 -37.87
N LEU A 3 -6.10 -11.54 -37.93
CA LEU A 3 -7.22 -11.07 -37.12
C LEU A 3 -6.91 -11.38 -35.65
N ARG A 4 -6.25 -10.45 -34.96
CA ARG A 4 -6.10 -10.48 -33.51
C ARG A 4 -7.49 -10.22 -32.93
N SER A 5 -8.23 -11.29 -32.65
CA SER A 5 -9.49 -11.19 -31.92
C SER A 5 -9.20 -10.46 -30.60
N HIS A 6 -9.74 -9.26 -30.46
CA HIS A 6 -9.60 -8.47 -29.25
C HIS A 6 -10.46 -9.11 -28.17
N PHE A 7 -9.87 -10.08 -27.47
CA PHE A 7 -10.43 -10.73 -26.30
C PHE A 7 -10.57 -9.73 -25.15
N LYS A 8 -11.78 -9.20 -24.95
CA LYS A 8 -12.13 -8.41 -23.76
C LYS A 8 -12.68 -9.36 -22.68
N LEU A 9 -11.79 -9.95 -21.89
CA LEU A 9 -12.16 -10.48 -20.57
C LEU A 9 -12.55 -9.29 -19.70
N SER A 10 -13.82 -9.20 -19.26
CA SER A 10 -14.20 -8.18 -18.29
C SER A 10 -13.57 -8.50 -16.93
N HIS A 11 -13.37 -7.48 -16.09
CA HIS A 11 -12.81 -7.69 -14.75
C HIS A 11 -13.66 -8.64 -13.88
N SER A 12 -14.97 -8.75 -14.18
CA SER A 12 -15.90 -9.69 -13.52
C SER A 12 -15.74 -11.15 -13.99
N ASP A 13 -15.18 -11.39 -15.18
CA ASP A 13 -14.91 -12.75 -15.67
C ASP A 13 -13.64 -13.38 -15.07
N ARG A 14 -12.86 -12.61 -14.30
CA ARG A 14 -11.61 -13.04 -13.69
C ARG A 14 -11.87 -13.92 -12.46
N LEU A 15 -11.87 -15.25 -12.63
CA LEU A 15 -11.73 -16.31 -11.59
C LEU A 15 -12.50 -16.09 -10.26
N GLN A 16 -13.59 -15.34 -10.27
CA GLN A 16 -14.45 -15.11 -9.10
C GLN A 16 -15.64 -16.06 -9.08
N THR A 17 -15.92 -16.76 -10.19
CA THR A 17 -17.08 -17.65 -10.35
C THR A 17 -16.92 -18.99 -9.63
N SER A 18 -15.70 -19.55 -9.58
CA SER A 18 -15.45 -20.89 -9.00
C SER A 18 -15.08 -20.89 -7.51
N ARG A 19 -14.87 -19.73 -6.90
CA ARG A 19 -14.44 -19.62 -5.50
C ARG A 19 -15.64 -19.49 -4.56
N LYS A 20 -15.63 -20.22 -3.44
CA LYS A 20 -16.62 -20.04 -2.35
C LYS A 20 -16.60 -18.60 -1.83
N LYS A 21 -17.78 -18.01 -1.59
CA LYS A 21 -18.00 -16.58 -1.24
C LYS A 21 -17.18 -16.04 -0.05
N SER A 22 -16.62 -16.90 0.80
CA SER A 22 -15.81 -16.52 1.97
C SER A 22 -14.30 -16.77 1.80
N CYS A 23 -13.88 -17.54 0.80
CA CYS A 23 -12.46 -17.82 0.62
C CYS A 23 -11.78 -16.69 -0.15
N ARG A 24 -10.57 -16.31 0.29
CA ARG A 24 -9.72 -15.32 -0.40
C ARG A 24 -8.82 -15.95 -1.47
N THR A 25 -8.64 -17.27 -1.44
CA THR A 25 -7.77 -18.05 -2.32
C THR A 25 -8.55 -19.19 -2.97
N ILE A 26 -8.06 -19.70 -4.11
CA ILE A 26 -8.63 -20.90 -4.77
C ILE A 26 -7.68 -22.08 -4.59
N THR A 27 -8.24 -23.27 -4.49
CA THR A 27 -7.47 -24.52 -4.54
C THR A 27 -7.11 -24.87 -5.99
N TYR A 28 -6.19 -25.83 -6.17
CA TYR A 28 -5.76 -26.24 -7.51
C TYR A 28 -6.90 -26.89 -8.31
N ASP A 29 -7.79 -27.64 -7.66
CA ASP A 29 -8.93 -28.26 -8.32
C ASP A 29 -9.95 -27.21 -8.78
N GLU A 30 -10.26 -26.21 -7.93
CA GLU A 30 -11.09 -25.06 -8.30
C GLU A 30 -10.47 -24.22 -9.42
N PHE A 31 -9.13 -24.17 -9.48
CA PHE A 31 -8.40 -23.54 -10.57
C PHE A 31 -8.57 -24.30 -11.90
N LYS A 32 -8.45 -25.64 -11.91
CA LYS A 32 -8.69 -26.44 -13.13
C LYS A 32 -10.11 -26.27 -13.65
N VAL A 33 -11.10 -26.31 -12.75
CA VAL A 33 -12.52 -26.09 -13.12
C VAL A 33 -12.69 -24.72 -13.77
N ALA A 34 -12.07 -23.68 -13.20
CA ALA A 34 -12.14 -22.34 -13.74
C ALA A 34 -11.45 -22.19 -15.11
N LEU A 35 -10.35 -22.91 -15.35
CA LEU A 35 -9.72 -22.97 -16.68
C LEU A 35 -10.66 -23.60 -17.73
N GLY A 36 -11.40 -24.65 -17.36
CA GLY A 36 -12.41 -25.25 -18.24
C GLY A 36 -13.56 -24.30 -18.58
N GLU A 37 -14.05 -23.52 -17.60
CA GLU A 37 -15.04 -22.46 -17.87
C GLU A 37 -14.50 -21.38 -18.80
N LEU A 38 -13.24 -20.97 -18.61
CA LEU A 38 -12.58 -19.99 -19.49
C LEU A 38 -12.35 -20.55 -20.89
N ALA A 39 -11.99 -21.82 -21.03
CA ALA A 39 -11.81 -22.50 -22.30
C ALA A 39 -13.11 -22.50 -23.11
N ARG A 40 -14.24 -22.89 -22.49
CA ARG A 40 -15.57 -22.85 -23.13
C ARG A 40 -16.00 -21.44 -23.56
N LYS A 41 -15.68 -20.42 -22.76
CA LYS A 41 -15.97 -19.01 -23.11
C LYS A 41 -15.08 -18.51 -24.25
N LYS A 42 -13.81 -18.91 -24.28
CA LYS A 42 -12.80 -18.45 -25.24
C LYS A 42 -12.89 -19.16 -26.59
N TYR A 43 -13.20 -20.45 -26.58
CA TYR A 43 -13.23 -21.31 -27.75
C TYR A 43 -14.61 -21.97 -27.89
N LYS A 44 -15.62 -21.16 -28.18
CA LYS A 44 -17.01 -21.63 -28.36
C LYS A 44 -17.20 -22.59 -29.54
N GLU A 45 -16.27 -22.57 -30.49
CA GLU A 45 -16.31 -23.31 -31.76
C GLU A 45 -15.54 -24.65 -31.71
N LYS A 46 -14.81 -24.94 -30.61
CA LYS A 46 -13.95 -26.13 -30.48
C LYS A 46 -14.52 -27.12 -29.45
N PRO A 47 -14.28 -28.43 -29.59
CA PRO A 47 -14.64 -29.40 -28.57
C PRO A 47 -13.90 -29.09 -27.24
N GLY A 48 -14.58 -29.36 -26.13
CA GLY A 48 -14.15 -28.92 -24.79
C GLY A 48 -12.73 -29.35 -24.39
N GLU A 49 -12.31 -30.56 -24.76
CA GLU A 49 -10.97 -31.08 -24.43
C GLU A 49 -9.84 -30.33 -25.16
N GLU A 50 -10.02 -30.02 -26.45
CA GLU A 50 -9.02 -29.27 -27.23
C GLU A 50 -8.91 -27.83 -26.76
N ALA A 51 -10.05 -27.23 -26.41
CA ALA A 51 -10.10 -25.87 -25.86
C ALA A 51 -9.35 -25.76 -24.52
N GLU A 52 -9.48 -26.77 -23.65
CA GLU A 52 -8.78 -26.84 -22.37
C GLU A 52 -7.28 -27.01 -22.58
N ALA A 53 -6.86 -27.92 -23.46
CA ALA A 53 -5.44 -28.14 -23.78
C ALA A 53 -4.76 -26.86 -24.30
N GLU A 54 -5.41 -26.08 -25.18
CA GLU A 54 -4.87 -24.80 -25.64
C GLU A 54 -4.74 -23.76 -24.52
N VAL A 55 -5.67 -23.74 -23.55
CA VAL A 55 -5.57 -22.84 -22.39
C VAL A 55 -4.41 -23.27 -21.49
N PHE A 56 -4.20 -24.57 -21.28
CA PHE A 56 -3.06 -25.09 -20.52
C PHE A 56 -1.73 -24.73 -21.17
N GLN A 57 -1.58 -24.92 -22.48
CA GLN A 57 -0.37 -24.53 -23.23
C GLN A 57 -0.09 -23.03 -23.14
N LEU A 58 -1.12 -22.19 -23.03
CA LEU A 58 -0.94 -20.74 -22.87
C LEU A 58 -0.42 -20.35 -21.49
N ILE A 59 -0.56 -21.21 -20.48
CA ILE A 59 -0.14 -20.96 -19.09
C ILE A 59 1.18 -21.67 -18.81
N GLU A 60 1.37 -22.86 -19.37
CA GLU A 60 2.58 -23.66 -19.24
C GLU A 60 3.81 -22.86 -19.70
N GLY A 61 4.84 -22.83 -18.85
CA GLY A 61 6.07 -22.08 -19.09
C GLY A 61 5.99 -20.56 -18.88
N LYS A 62 4.80 -20.00 -18.55
CA LYS A 62 4.69 -18.57 -18.23
C LYS A 62 4.73 -18.35 -16.72
N ALA A 63 5.78 -17.67 -16.26
CA ALA A 63 5.81 -17.13 -14.91
C ALA A 63 4.77 -16.01 -14.77
N PRO A 64 4.23 -15.78 -13.55
CA PRO A 64 3.35 -14.65 -13.29
C PRO A 64 4.11 -13.33 -13.50
N VAL A 65 3.99 -12.78 -14.71
CA VAL A 65 4.51 -11.44 -15.02
C VAL A 65 3.43 -10.44 -14.63
N ILE A 66 3.76 -9.56 -13.68
CA ILE A 66 2.88 -8.46 -13.30
C ILE A 66 2.94 -7.38 -14.40
N ALA A 67 2.29 -7.65 -15.52
CA ALA A 67 2.11 -6.68 -16.60
C ALA A 67 1.10 -5.62 -16.13
N GLY A 68 1.56 -4.38 -15.92
CA GLY A 68 0.70 -3.27 -15.51
C GLY A 68 0.87 -2.77 -14.07
N VAL A 69 1.94 -3.17 -13.35
CA VAL A 69 2.41 -2.29 -12.26
C VAL A 69 2.86 -1.01 -12.94
N THR A 70 2.15 0.09 -12.67
CA THR A 70 2.64 1.42 -12.99
C THR A 70 4.00 1.56 -12.31
N ARG A 71 5.09 1.47 -13.08
CA ARG A 71 6.35 2.07 -12.64
C ARG A 71 6.01 3.50 -12.25
N ALA A 72 6.37 3.91 -11.03
CA ALA A 72 6.20 5.30 -10.62
C ALA A 72 6.96 6.17 -11.63
N VAL A 73 6.23 6.76 -12.57
CA VAL A 73 6.82 7.69 -13.52
C VAL A 73 7.13 8.94 -12.71
N ALA A 74 8.40 9.13 -12.38
CA ALA A 74 8.91 10.38 -11.82
C ALA A 74 8.93 11.44 -12.93
N SER A 75 7.74 11.83 -13.38
CA SER A 75 7.58 12.94 -14.30
C SER A 75 8.07 14.21 -13.58
N PRO A 76 8.87 15.07 -14.22
CA PRO A 76 9.32 16.33 -13.63
C PRO A 76 8.15 17.24 -13.24
N THR A 77 6.99 17.09 -13.88
CA THR A 77 5.77 17.80 -13.48
C THR A 77 5.18 17.23 -12.21
N VAL A 78 5.06 15.91 -12.09
CA VAL A 78 4.53 15.27 -10.88
C VAL A 78 5.46 15.49 -9.70
N SER A 79 6.78 15.39 -9.89
CA SER A 79 7.78 15.68 -8.86
C SER A 79 7.64 17.11 -8.31
N ARG A 80 7.39 18.11 -9.16
CA ARG A 80 7.12 19.49 -8.70
C ARG A 80 5.81 19.61 -7.91
N LEU A 81 4.79 18.83 -8.24
CA LEU A 81 3.48 18.85 -7.59
C LEU A 81 3.46 18.06 -6.27
N THR A 82 4.38 17.11 -6.08
CA THR A 82 4.43 16.21 -4.92
C THR A 82 5.68 16.41 -4.05
N ASP A 83 6.41 17.50 -4.22
CA ASP A 83 7.61 17.80 -3.42
C ASP A 83 7.24 18.30 -2.02
N PRO A 84 7.51 17.52 -0.95
CA PRO A 84 7.19 17.89 0.42
C PRO A 84 7.97 19.11 0.92
N THR A 85 9.13 19.42 0.34
CA THR A 85 9.99 20.53 0.79
C THR A 85 9.40 21.90 0.47
N LYS A 86 8.49 21.96 -0.50
CA LYS A 86 7.81 23.19 -0.94
C LYS A 86 6.54 23.50 -0.15
N PHE A 87 6.05 22.57 0.67
CA PHE A 87 4.90 22.81 1.51
C PHE A 87 5.28 23.72 2.69
N THR A 88 4.40 24.68 2.99
CA THR A 88 4.56 25.66 4.07
C THR A 88 3.44 25.51 5.11
N GLY A 89 3.62 26.18 6.26
CA GLY A 89 2.64 26.17 7.34
C GLY A 89 2.28 24.75 7.82
N SER A 90 1.01 24.53 8.15
CA SER A 90 0.53 23.26 8.69
C SER A 90 0.64 22.08 7.72
N HIS A 91 0.78 22.32 6.41
CA HIS A 91 0.95 21.24 5.44
C HIS A 91 2.37 20.66 5.47
N LYS A 92 3.37 21.47 5.86
CA LYS A 92 4.75 21.01 6.04
C LYS A 92 4.86 19.95 7.14
N GLU A 93 4.13 20.15 8.23
CA GLU A 93 4.15 19.23 9.38
C GLU A 93 3.55 17.85 9.07
N ARG A 94 2.81 17.72 7.97
CA ARG A 94 2.17 16.45 7.58
C ARG A 94 3.15 15.43 7.01
N PHE A 95 4.34 15.84 6.58
CA PHE A 95 5.31 14.97 5.91
C PHE A 95 6.65 14.94 6.65
N ASP A 96 7.38 13.83 6.48
CA ASP A 96 8.78 13.70 6.89
C ASP A 96 9.72 14.17 5.77
N ASN A 97 11.02 14.19 6.09
CA ASN A 97 12.06 14.62 5.15
C ASN A 97 12.18 13.70 3.92
N THR A 98 11.58 12.50 3.96
CA THR A 98 11.52 11.55 2.84
C THR A 98 10.25 11.71 1.99
N GLY A 99 9.34 12.60 2.39
CA GLY A 99 8.04 12.83 1.75
C GLY A 99 6.95 11.85 2.14
N ARG A 100 7.19 10.98 3.13
CA ARG A 100 6.15 10.13 3.70
C ARG A 100 5.32 10.92 4.70
N GLY A 101 4.01 10.65 4.72
CA GLY A 101 3.10 11.29 5.67
C GLY A 101 3.38 10.84 7.11
N LYS A 102 3.49 11.78 8.04
CA LYS A 102 3.66 11.56 9.49
C LYS A 102 2.37 11.12 10.20
N GLY A 103 1.27 10.93 9.48
CA GLY A 103 -0.01 10.49 10.05
C GLY A 103 -0.57 11.47 11.08
N LYS A 104 -0.97 10.96 12.27
CA LYS A 104 -1.60 11.76 13.33
C LYS A 104 -0.64 12.81 13.91
N ALA A 105 0.64 12.48 14.06
CA ALA A 105 1.66 13.37 14.62
C ALA A 105 1.86 14.64 13.77
N GLY A 106 1.63 14.56 12.45
CA GLY A 106 1.71 15.71 11.55
C GLY A 106 0.41 16.49 11.38
N ARG A 107 -0.67 16.10 12.09
CA ARG A 107 -2.01 16.71 11.97
C ARG A 107 -2.54 17.27 13.28
N VAL A 108 -2.02 16.78 14.41
CA VAL A 108 -2.49 17.12 15.75
C VAL A 108 -1.30 17.66 16.54
N ASP A 109 -1.47 18.86 17.11
CA ASP A 109 -0.51 19.42 18.05
C ASP A 109 -0.66 18.71 19.39
N MET A 110 0.35 17.91 19.77
CA MET A 110 0.39 17.27 21.09
C MET A 110 0.92 18.27 22.09
N VAL A 111 0.00 19.05 22.67
CA VAL A 111 0.31 19.97 23.76
C VAL A 111 0.72 19.15 25.00
N ASP A 112 1.89 19.45 25.57
CA ASP A 112 2.33 18.84 26.82
C ASP A 112 1.42 19.29 27.97
N THR A 113 0.61 18.35 28.48
CA THR A 113 -0.31 18.58 29.61
C THR A 113 0.37 18.40 30.96
N SER A 114 1.69 18.22 31.02
CA SER A 114 2.44 17.99 32.28
C SER A 114 2.46 19.17 33.26
N GLY A 115 1.91 20.33 32.86
CA GLY A 115 1.74 21.51 33.71
C GLY A 115 0.29 21.73 34.12
N TYR A 116 0.06 21.93 35.43
CA TYR A 116 -1.25 22.30 36.01
C TYR A 116 -1.79 23.64 35.48
N VAL A 117 -0.92 24.51 34.94
CA VAL A 117 -1.25 25.84 34.41
C VAL A 117 -0.62 25.99 33.03
N SER A 118 -1.41 26.45 32.05
CA SER A 118 -0.91 26.75 30.70
C SER A 118 0.18 27.84 30.79
N GLY A 119 1.41 27.51 30.41
CA GLY A 119 2.55 28.44 30.40
C GLY A 119 3.53 28.33 31.57
N TYR A 120 3.33 27.41 32.52
CA TYR A 120 4.33 27.19 33.57
C TYR A 120 5.55 26.39 33.04
N LYS A 121 6.67 27.09 32.82
CA LYS A 121 7.90 26.54 32.21
C LYS A 121 8.92 25.98 33.22
N HIS A 122 8.64 26.04 34.52
CA HIS A 122 9.61 25.70 35.58
C HIS A 122 9.43 24.28 36.14
N ARG A 123 8.95 23.33 35.32
CA ARG A 123 8.86 21.91 35.70
C ARG A 123 10.25 21.38 36.07
N GLY A 124 10.41 20.80 37.25
CA GLY A 124 11.69 20.29 37.75
C GLY A 124 12.66 21.35 38.32
N SER A 125 12.24 22.61 38.45
CA SER A 125 13.08 23.68 39.02
C SER A 125 13.29 23.55 40.55
N TYR A 126 12.35 22.90 41.25
CA TYR A 126 12.42 22.77 42.71
C TYR A 126 13.52 21.81 43.17
N GLU A 127 13.70 20.67 42.49
CA GLU A 127 14.72 19.68 42.83
C GLU A 127 16.16 20.24 42.70
N LYS A 128 16.38 21.18 41.77
CA LYS A 128 17.66 21.90 41.63
C LYS A 128 17.98 22.83 42.80
N LYS A 129 16.99 23.31 43.56
CA LYS A 129 17.20 24.24 44.69
C LYS A 129 17.45 23.52 46.01
N VAL A 130 16.96 22.29 46.16
CA VAL A 130 17.11 21.48 47.37
C VAL A 130 18.42 20.69 47.40
N ASN A 131 19.05 20.47 46.24
CA ASN A 131 20.39 19.89 46.14
C ASN A 131 21.46 20.99 46.10
N LYS A 132 21.65 21.71 47.22
CA LYS A 132 22.89 22.49 47.41
C LYS A 132 24.00 21.50 47.76
N PRO A 133 25.15 21.49 47.08
CA PRO A 133 26.32 20.83 47.62
C PRO A 133 26.65 21.52 48.95
N THR A 134 26.55 20.78 50.05
CA THR A 134 27.06 21.21 51.35
C THR A 134 28.58 21.13 51.28
N ASP A 135 29.21 22.16 50.72
CA ASP A 135 30.65 22.34 50.86
C ASP A 135 30.93 22.64 52.34
N GLY A 136 31.51 21.65 52.99
CA GLY A 136 31.92 21.69 54.39
C GLY A 136 32.88 22.85 54.63
N LYS A 137 32.52 23.70 55.59
CA LYS A 137 33.40 24.73 56.16
C LYS A 137 34.34 24.02 57.15
N PRO A 138 35.68 24.01 56.96
CA PRO A 138 36.58 23.50 58.00
C PRO A 138 36.67 24.52 59.15
N MET A 139 36.94 23.97 60.34
CA MET A 139 37.11 24.66 61.63
C MET A 139 38.11 25.81 61.58
#